data_AF-A0A6L7N453-F1
#
_entry.id   AF-A0A6L7N453-F1
#
_cell.length_a   1.000
_cell.length_b   1.000
_cell.length_c   1.000
_cell.angle_alpha   90.00
_cell.angle_beta   90.00
_cell.angle_gamma   90.00
#
_symmetry.space_group_name_H-M   'P 1'
#
loop_
_entity.id
_entity.type
_entity.pdbx_description
1 polymer ?
#
loop_
_entity_poly.entity_id
_entity_poly.type
_entity_poly.pdbx_seq_one_letter_code
_entity_poly.pdbx_strand_id
1 'polypeptide(L)'
;MNLPEDPPIPDMDAEAYRQVREIIGEAGIRQTFSPIDGISGLPNPAYHSPEWLQLEQERIFSRHWVFAAADGELPDTGSIKPLEVGGTPIMMVRGANGEVRAFHNICRHRGTLLVAKPCARPQITCPYHAWSYRLDGTIRARPHFHGADRTDTFGPGGDGRLNLLPVRSATWNGCHFVDLSGKAPALSDWLAPVLRRTAAYDFSLIRWIGKRSYSVRSNWKLVLENYMEGYHVFAAHPRLLDHAPMSVRWQGEWMDHVFYNDYVAPGLTPGRGGVLPHYPGLSDDDRRRGMWFAAFPNFSAEVYADQFVVLVTCPVAPDETLEELHFFVVGDEARDGDRFATARKELMTMWDDLNLEDVALLERLQRGRQSKAFVGSNMSPAWEGPSHRFSQQVIEAICRE
;
A
#
# COMPACT_ATOMS: atom_id res chain seq x y z
N MET A 1 27.69 25.29 13.41
CA MET A 1 27.54 25.52 11.96
C MET A 1 26.09 25.94 11.76
N ASN A 2 25.84 27.21 11.45
CA ASN A 2 24.47 27.73 11.30
C ASN A 2 23.90 27.17 9.99
N LEU A 3 22.93 26.26 10.11
CA LEU A 3 22.11 25.75 9.01
C LEU A 3 20.93 26.71 8.75
N PRO A 4 20.32 26.70 7.55
CA PRO A 4 19.43 27.77 7.06
C PRO A 4 18.21 27.99 7.97
N GLU A 5 17.77 29.26 8.09
CA GLU A 5 16.63 29.67 8.93
C GLU A 5 15.25 29.30 8.34
N ASP A 6 15.17 28.79 7.11
CA ASP A 6 13.92 28.33 6.48
C ASP A 6 13.83 26.79 6.44
N PRO A 7 12.67 26.19 6.79
CA PRO A 7 12.47 24.75 6.66
C PRO A 7 12.57 24.31 5.19
N PRO A 8 13.15 23.13 4.88
CA PRO A 8 13.44 22.68 3.52
C PRO A 8 12.20 22.21 2.72
N ILE A 9 11.00 22.64 3.10
CA ILE A 9 9.73 22.13 2.55
C ILE A 9 9.11 23.21 1.65
N PRO A 10 9.13 23.05 0.31
CA PRO A 10 8.43 23.96 -0.60
C PRO A 10 6.90 23.86 -0.42
N ASP A 11 6.19 24.96 -0.65
CA ASP A 11 4.71 25.02 -0.66
C ASP A 11 4.07 24.39 0.59
N MET A 12 4.51 24.86 1.76
CA MET A 12 4.17 24.32 3.07
C MET A 12 2.86 24.87 3.63
N ASP A 13 1.94 23.99 4.00
CA ASP A 13 0.74 24.28 4.79
C ASP A 13 1.15 24.64 6.22
N ALA A 14 0.95 25.91 6.60
CA ALA A 14 1.33 26.45 7.90
C ALA A 14 0.57 25.85 9.09
N GLU A 15 -0.64 25.33 8.88
CA GLU A 15 -1.40 24.60 9.91
C GLU A 15 -0.79 23.22 10.11
N ALA A 16 -0.59 22.47 9.03
CA ALA A 16 -0.01 21.14 9.09
C ALA A 16 1.39 21.16 9.72
N TYR A 17 2.22 22.14 9.34
CA TYR A 17 3.54 22.32 9.95
C TYR A 17 3.47 22.62 11.44
N ARG A 18 2.48 23.41 11.88
CA ARG A 18 2.27 23.70 13.30
C ARG A 18 1.92 22.42 14.07
N GLN A 19 1.02 21.60 13.52
CA GLN A 19 0.61 20.33 14.12
C GLN A 19 1.79 19.35 14.22
N VAL A 20 2.61 19.23 13.15
CA VAL A 20 3.86 18.44 13.19
C VAL A 20 4.79 18.94 14.30
N ARG A 21 5.01 20.25 14.39
CA ARG A 21 5.85 20.86 15.41
C ARG A 21 5.33 20.65 16.84
N GLU A 22 4.01 20.61 17.03
CA GLU A 22 3.40 20.30 18.34
C GLU A 22 3.67 18.87 18.80
N ILE A 23 3.76 17.91 17.86
CA ILE A 23 3.92 16.49 18.18
C ILE A 23 5.40 16.08 18.33
N ILE A 24 6.24 16.43 17.35
CA ILE A 24 7.66 16.01 17.34
C ILE A 24 8.63 17.11 17.74
N GLY A 25 8.16 18.35 17.91
CA GLY A 25 8.99 19.48 18.25
C GLY A 25 9.86 19.97 17.09
N GLU A 26 10.32 21.21 17.21
CA GLU A 26 11.27 21.82 16.26
C GLU A 26 12.59 21.03 16.16
N ALA A 27 13.07 20.51 17.29
CA ALA A 27 14.26 19.66 17.33
C ALA A 27 14.06 18.33 16.58
N GLY A 28 12.86 17.75 16.67
CA GLY A 28 12.52 16.52 15.97
C GLY A 28 12.46 16.69 14.46
N ILE A 29 11.87 17.80 13.99
CA ILE A 29 11.90 18.17 12.57
C ILE A 29 13.36 18.30 12.10
N ARG A 30 14.18 19.08 12.82
CA ARG A 30 15.61 19.27 12.47
C ARG A 30 16.40 17.97 12.46
N GLN A 31 16.14 17.05 13.40
CA GLN A 31 16.74 15.73 13.42
C GLN A 31 16.42 14.95 12.13
N THR A 32 15.17 14.95 11.68
CA THR A 32 14.76 14.23 10.48
C THR A 32 15.45 14.73 9.20
N PHE A 33 15.79 16.03 9.13
CA PHE A 33 16.50 16.63 7.99
C PHE A 33 18.01 16.76 8.22
N SER A 34 18.54 16.25 9.34
CA SER A 34 19.98 16.28 9.60
C SER A 34 20.72 15.26 8.72
N PRO A 35 22.03 15.44 8.46
CA PRO A 35 22.83 14.42 7.80
C PRO A 35 22.71 13.04 8.47
N ILE A 36 22.80 11.98 7.65
CA ILE A 36 22.58 10.59 8.10
C ILE A 36 23.65 10.08 9.08
N ASP A 37 24.85 10.67 9.08
CA ASP A 37 26.01 10.27 9.89
C ASP A 37 25.94 10.72 11.37
N GLY A 38 24.72 10.90 11.88
CA GLY A 38 24.40 11.20 13.28
C GLY A 38 22.98 10.75 13.66
N ILE A 39 22.46 11.32 14.74
CA ILE A 39 21.07 11.07 15.16
C ILE A 39 20.15 11.69 14.10
N SER A 40 19.40 10.86 13.41
CA SER A 40 18.56 11.19 12.25
C SER A 40 17.25 10.39 12.27
N GLY A 41 16.47 10.51 11.19
CA GLY A 41 15.16 9.85 11.04
C GLY A 41 14.05 10.51 11.87
N LEU A 42 12.86 9.92 11.82
CA LEU A 42 11.71 10.43 12.59
C LEU A 42 11.91 10.18 14.11
N PRO A 43 11.47 11.11 14.97
CA PRO A 43 11.42 10.91 16.43
C PRO A 43 10.35 9.91 16.88
N ASN A 44 10.44 9.37 18.10
CA ASN A 44 9.51 8.37 18.62
C ASN A 44 8.01 8.76 18.54
N PRO A 45 7.58 9.99 18.85
CA PRO A 45 6.16 10.35 18.75
C PRO A 45 5.56 10.07 17.37
N ALA A 46 6.34 10.16 16.29
CA ALA A 46 5.87 9.82 14.94
C ALA A 46 5.46 8.34 14.78
N TYR A 47 5.87 7.46 15.68
CA TYR A 47 5.61 6.01 15.62
C TYR A 47 4.62 5.51 16.67
N HIS A 48 4.11 6.39 17.55
CA HIS A 48 3.20 5.96 18.61
C HIS A 48 2.16 7.02 19.02
N SER A 49 2.20 8.24 18.49
CA SER A 49 1.19 9.27 18.77
C SER A 49 -0.08 9.03 17.94
N PRO A 50 -1.27 8.99 18.58
CA PRO A 50 -2.55 9.01 17.88
C PRO A 50 -2.75 10.26 17.01
N GLU A 51 -2.30 11.42 17.48
CA GLU A 51 -2.38 12.69 16.75
C GLU A 51 -1.52 12.65 15.48
N TRP A 52 -0.35 12.02 15.56
CA TRP A 52 0.49 11.81 14.37
C TRP A 52 -0.19 10.91 13.35
N LEU A 53 -0.74 9.76 13.79
CA LEU A 53 -1.47 8.88 12.89
C LEU A 53 -2.65 9.59 12.22
N GLN A 54 -3.37 10.46 12.95
CA GLN A 54 -4.44 11.25 12.37
C GLN A 54 -3.93 12.16 11.23
N LEU A 55 -2.80 12.84 11.42
CA LEU A 55 -2.17 13.63 10.36
C LEU A 55 -1.79 12.75 9.16
N GLU A 56 -1.26 11.56 9.38
CA GLU A 56 -0.93 10.62 8.31
C GLU A 56 -2.19 10.20 7.53
N GLN A 57 -3.28 9.89 8.22
CA GLN A 57 -4.55 9.54 7.56
C GLN A 57 -5.08 10.71 6.71
N GLU A 58 -5.08 11.93 7.24
CA GLU A 58 -5.63 13.12 6.59
C GLU A 58 -4.74 13.69 5.46
N ARG A 59 -3.41 13.61 5.61
CA ARG A 59 -2.46 14.29 4.73
C ARG A 59 -1.67 13.33 3.84
N ILE A 60 -1.50 12.08 4.24
CA ILE A 60 -0.82 11.07 3.41
C ILE A 60 -1.86 10.18 2.71
N PHE A 61 -2.59 9.35 3.45
CA PHE A 61 -3.47 8.33 2.86
C PHE A 61 -4.68 8.93 2.14
N SER A 62 -5.15 10.11 2.54
CA SER A 62 -6.23 10.81 1.85
C SER A 62 -5.79 11.61 0.62
N ARG A 63 -4.48 11.76 0.36
CA ARG A 63 -3.95 12.66 -0.68
C ARG A 63 -3.12 12.00 -1.77
N HIS A 64 -2.93 10.68 -1.68
CA HIS A 64 -2.12 9.91 -2.61
C HIS A 64 -2.93 8.76 -3.21
N TRP A 65 -2.38 8.15 -4.26
CA TRP A 65 -2.86 6.85 -4.70
C TRP A 65 -2.60 5.80 -3.61
N VAL A 66 -3.66 5.08 -3.23
CA VAL A 66 -3.61 4.01 -2.23
C VAL A 66 -4.04 2.71 -2.89
N PHE A 67 -3.23 1.66 -2.75
CA PHE A 67 -3.62 0.32 -3.17
C PHE A 67 -4.84 -0.12 -2.34
N ALA A 68 -5.92 -0.48 -3.01
CA ALA A 68 -7.21 -0.81 -2.39
C ALA A 68 -7.58 -2.29 -2.50
N ALA A 69 -7.27 -2.93 -3.62
CA ALA A 69 -7.59 -4.34 -3.84
C ALA A 69 -6.79 -4.96 -4.99
N ALA A 70 -6.56 -6.26 -4.90
CA ALA A 70 -6.30 -7.07 -6.08
C ALA A 70 -7.61 -7.48 -6.75
N ASP A 71 -7.61 -7.65 -8.06
CA ASP A 71 -8.77 -7.98 -8.89
C ASP A 71 -9.45 -9.29 -8.45
N GLY A 72 -8.66 -10.27 -8.00
CA GLY A 72 -9.15 -11.54 -7.46
C GLY A 72 -9.92 -11.42 -6.13
N GLU A 73 -9.86 -10.28 -5.43
CA GLU A 73 -10.72 -10.01 -4.28
C GLU A 73 -12.13 -9.55 -4.68
N LEU A 74 -12.33 -9.26 -5.95
CA LEU A 74 -13.60 -8.86 -6.55
C LEU A 74 -13.88 -9.79 -7.74
N PRO A 75 -14.05 -11.11 -7.59
CA PRO A 75 -14.02 -12.04 -8.73
C PRO A 75 -15.17 -11.83 -9.73
N ASP A 76 -16.35 -11.44 -9.25
CA ASP A 76 -17.59 -11.48 -10.04
C ASP A 76 -18.31 -10.13 -10.07
N THR A 77 -19.21 -9.96 -11.03
CA THR A 77 -20.14 -8.83 -11.03
C THR A 77 -20.92 -8.78 -9.71
N GLY A 78 -20.95 -7.61 -9.08
CA GLY A 78 -21.61 -7.42 -7.79
C GLY A 78 -20.75 -7.77 -6.59
N SER A 79 -19.50 -8.21 -6.77
CA SER A 79 -18.52 -8.25 -5.68
C SER A 79 -18.32 -6.85 -5.11
N ILE A 80 -18.40 -6.72 -3.79
CA ILE A 80 -18.22 -5.49 -3.04
C ILE A 80 -17.22 -5.76 -1.91
N LYS A 81 -16.13 -4.99 -1.86
CA LYS A 81 -15.10 -5.03 -0.82
C LYS A 81 -15.10 -3.71 -0.05
N PRO A 82 -15.56 -3.66 1.21
CA PRO A 82 -15.38 -2.49 2.05
C PRO A 82 -13.92 -2.39 2.52
N LEU A 83 -13.43 -1.17 2.68
CA LEU A 83 -12.12 -0.85 3.24
C LEU A 83 -12.12 0.57 3.82
N GLU A 84 -11.12 0.88 4.62
CA GLU A 84 -10.90 2.22 5.16
C GLU A 84 -9.61 2.79 4.58
N VAL A 85 -9.66 4.03 4.10
CA VAL A 85 -8.50 4.76 3.57
C VAL A 85 -8.54 6.15 4.16
N GLY A 86 -7.45 6.62 4.75
CA GLY A 86 -7.43 7.99 5.29
C GLY A 86 -8.47 8.24 6.38
N GLY A 87 -8.80 7.22 7.20
CA GLY A 87 -9.90 7.27 8.17
C GLY A 87 -11.32 7.34 7.55
N THR A 88 -11.42 7.19 6.22
CA THR A 88 -12.69 7.30 5.48
C THR A 88 -13.18 5.92 5.04
N PRO A 89 -14.42 5.51 5.40
CA PRO A 89 -14.98 4.24 4.95
C PRO A 89 -15.38 4.33 3.47
N ILE A 90 -14.76 3.49 2.65
CA ILE A 90 -15.03 3.34 1.23
C ILE A 90 -15.37 1.89 0.89
N MET A 91 -15.81 1.66 -0.35
CA MET A 91 -16.01 0.32 -0.88
C MET A 91 -15.66 0.27 -2.37
N MET A 92 -15.00 -0.82 -2.75
CA MET A 92 -14.78 -1.21 -4.13
C MET A 92 -15.97 -2.07 -4.60
N VAL A 93 -16.43 -1.86 -5.83
CA VAL A 93 -17.58 -2.55 -6.41
C VAL A 93 -17.24 -2.97 -7.84
N ARG A 94 -17.36 -4.26 -8.17
CA ARG A 94 -17.37 -4.68 -9.57
C ARG A 94 -18.76 -4.50 -10.17
N GLY A 95 -18.86 -3.61 -11.15
CA GLY A 95 -20.10 -3.33 -11.87
C GLY A 95 -20.46 -4.40 -12.90
N ALA A 96 -21.66 -4.30 -13.45
CA ALA A 96 -22.16 -5.23 -14.48
C ALA A 96 -21.38 -5.18 -15.80
N ASN A 97 -20.61 -4.13 -16.04
CA ASN A 97 -19.71 -4.01 -17.18
C ASN A 97 -18.31 -4.56 -16.91
N GLY A 98 -18.10 -5.25 -15.78
CA GLY A 98 -16.80 -5.78 -15.36
C GLY A 98 -15.85 -4.75 -14.74
N GLU A 99 -16.10 -3.45 -14.90
CA GLU A 99 -15.29 -2.39 -14.31
C GLU A 99 -15.43 -2.33 -12.80
N VAL A 100 -14.30 -2.18 -12.11
CA VAL A 100 -14.24 -1.92 -10.67
C VAL A 100 -14.28 -0.41 -10.43
N ARG A 101 -15.17 0.01 -9.53
CA ARG A 101 -15.35 1.41 -9.12
C ARG A 101 -15.25 1.52 -7.61
N ALA A 102 -14.96 2.73 -7.11
CA ALA A 102 -14.94 3.02 -5.68
C ALA A 102 -16.02 4.05 -5.32
N PHE A 103 -16.64 3.89 -4.16
CA PHE A 103 -17.60 4.83 -3.59
C PHE A 103 -17.33 5.02 -2.10
N HIS A 104 -17.70 6.18 -1.55
CA HIS A 104 -17.86 6.30 -0.10
C HIS A 104 -18.90 5.28 0.37
N ASN A 105 -18.56 4.50 1.40
CA ASN A 105 -19.39 3.42 1.92
C ASN A 105 -20.45 3.97 2.90
N ILE A 106 -21.13 5.04 2.49
CA ILE A 106 -21.99 5.84 3.36
C ILE A 106 -23.31 6.10 2.64
N CYS A 107 -24.41 5.69 3.26
CA CYS A 107 -25.73 5.92 2.73
C CYS A 107 -26.05 7.43 2.68
N ARG A 108 -26.54 7.90 1.53
CA ARG A 108 -26.92 9.30 1.30
C ARG A 108 -28.14 9.76 2.10
N HIS A 109 -28.80 8.87 2.84
CA HIS A 109 -29.94 9.23 3.70
C HIS A 109 -29.50 9.80 5.05
N ARG A 110 -28.91 8.96 5.91
CA ARG A 110 -28.53 9.31 7.30
C ARG A 110 -27.11 8.86 7.65
N GLY A 111 -26.25 8.65 6.65
CA GLY A 111 -24.84 8.34 6.88
C GLY A 111 -24.53 6.91 7.33
N THR A 112 -25.47 5.97 7.22
CA THR A 112 -25.23 4.57 7.62
C THR A 112 -24.17 3.92 6.74
N LEU A 113 -23.23 3.20 7.36
CA LEU A 113 -22.31 2.31 6.67
C LEU A 113 -23.09 1.27 5.84
N LEU A 114 -22.84 1.21 4.53
CA LEU A 114 -23.64 0.37 3.63
C LEU A 114 -23.24 -1.10 3.69
N VAL A 115 -21.92 -1.37 3.72
CA VAL A 115 -21.35 -2.70 3.65
C VAL A 115 -20.26 -2.86 4.71
N ALA A 116 -20.45 -3.77 5.65
CA ALA A 116 -19.50 -3.98 6.76
C ALA A 116 -18.46 -5.08 6.48
N LYS A 117 -18.74 -6.00 5.56
CA LYS A 117 -17.86 -7.12 5.19
C LYS A 117 -17.93 -7.37 3.68
N PRO A 118 -16.87 -7.96 3.07
CA PRO A 118 -16.91 -8.36 1.68
C PRO A 118 -18.15 -9.22 1.37
N CYS A 119 -18.81 -8.96 0.23
CA CYS A 119 -19.99 -9.71 -0.19
C CYS A 119 -20.20 -9.62 -1.71
N ALA A 120 -21.11 -10.45 -2.24
CA ALA A 120 -21.58 -10.35 -3.62
C ALA A 120 -23.09 -10.07 -3.62
N ARG A 121 -23.52 -9.00 -4.29
CA ARG A 121 -24.94 -8.60 -4.36
C ARG A 121 -25.28 -7.99 -5.71
N PRO A 122 -26.50 -8.15 -6.23
CA PRO A 122 -26.92 -7.51 -7.48
C PRO A 122 -27.14 -6.00 -7.35
N GLN A 123 -27.23 -5.49 -6.12
CA GLN A 123 -27.39 -4.08 -5.78
C GLN A 123 -26.89 -3.80 -4.36
N ILE A 124 -26.66 -2.53 -4.05
CA ILE A 124 -26.22 -2.08 -2.72
C ILE A 124 -27.45 -1.61 -1.96
N THR A 125 -27.82 -2.30 -0.87
CA THR A 125 -29.00 -1.94 -0.06
C THR A 125 -28.54 -1.50 1.33
N CYS A 126 -28.91 -0.28 1.72
CA CYS A 126 -28.67 0.25 3.06
C CYS A 126 -29.40 -0.60 4.11
N PRO A 127 -28.72 -1.08 5.17
CA PRO A 127 -29.33 -1.92 6.17
C PRO A 127 -30.35 -1.18 7.06
N TYR A 128 -30.33 0.16 7.08
CA TYR A 128 -31.19 0.93 7.99
C TYR A 128 -32.62 1.13 7.46
N HIS A 129 -32.77 1.61 6.22
CA HIS A 129 -34.08 1.97 5.65
C HIS A 129 -34.28 1.40 4.23
N ALA A 130 -33.46 0.42 3.85
CA ALA A 130 -33.53 -0.25 2.54
C ALA A 130 -33.44 0.68 1.31
N TRP A 131 -32.87 1.89 1.45
CA TRP A 131 -32.44 2.67 0.29
C TRP A 131 -31.48 1.83 -0.53
N SER A 132 -31.76 1.69 -1.81
CA SER A 132 -30.98 0.83 -2.69
C SER A 132 -30.33 1.63 -3.81
N TYR A 133 -29.11 1.24 -4.13
CA TYR A 133 -28.26 1.81 -5.17
C TYR A 133 -27.86 0.70 -6.13
N ARG A 134 -27.75 1.03 -7.42
CA ARG A 134 -27.18 0.12 -8.42
C ARG A 134 -25.66 -0.01 -8.18
N LEU A 135 -25.04 -0.98 -8.86
CA LEU A 135 -23.59 -1.22 -8.76
C LEU A 135 -22.74 -0.08 -9.34
N ASP A 136 -23.33 0.80 -10.15
CA ASP A 136 -22.73 2.06 -10.62
C ASP A 136 -22.89 3.22 -9.62
N GLY A 137 -23.48 2.97 -8.45
CA GLY A 137 -23.71 3.96 -7.40
C GLY A 137 -24.97 4.81 -7.56
N THR A 138 -25.70 4.70 -8.67
CA THR A 138 -26.94 5.47 -8.86
C THR A 138 -28.04 5.02 -7.89
N ILE A 139 -28.79 5.97 -7.33
CA ILE A 139 -29.95 5.63 -6.50
C ILE A 139 -30.97 4.85 -7.35
N ARG A 140 -31.51 3.76 -6.80
CA ARG A 140 -32.53 2.92 -7.43
C ARG A 140 -33.89 3.15 -6.79
N ALA A 141 -33.98 3.07 -5.46
CA ALA A 141 -35.25 3.19 -4.76
C ALA A 141 -35.10 3.64 -3.31
N ARG A 142 -36.15 4.32 -2.81
CA ARG A 142 -36.36 4.72 -1.42
C ARG A 142 -37.70 4.14 -0.95
N PRO A 143 -37.71 2.96 -0.33
CA PRO A 143 -38.93 2.36 0.19
C PRO A 143 -39.62 3.25 1.21
N HIS A 144 -40.95 3.26 1.18
CA HIS A 144 -41.82 3.94 2.15
C HIS A 144 -41.63 5.46 2.29
N PHE A 145 -40.92 6.10 1.36
CA PHE A 145 -40.48 7.50 1.51
C PHE A 145 -41.65 8.50 1.52
N HIS A 146 -42.77 8.16 0.88
CA HIS A 146 -43.97 8.99 0.82
C HIS A 146 -45.21 8.35 1.49
N GLY A 147 -45.01 7.34 2.35
CA GLY A 147 -46.08 6.58 3.01
C GLY A 147 -45.75 5.08 3.08
N ALA A 148 -46.43 4.34 3.96
CA ALA A 148 -46.11 2.94 4.27
C ALA A 148 -46.19 1.97 3.07
N ASP A 149 -46.87 2.33 1.99
CA ASP A 149 -47.06 1.55 0.78
C ASP A 149 -46.49 2.23 -0.48
N ARG A 150 -45.76 3.34 -0.31
CA ARG A 150 -45.28 4.19 -1.41
C ARG A 150 -43.76 4.18 -1.49
N THR A 151 -43.23 3.38 -2.42
CA THR A 151 -41.82 3.36 -2.77
C THR A 151 -41.54 4.40 -3.84
N ASP A 152 -40.57 5.26 -3.59
CA ASP A 152 -40.04 6.16 -4.59
C ASP A 152 -38.93 5.46 -5.39
N THR A 153 -38.97 5.56 -6.72
CA THR A 153 -38.07 4.80 -7.63
C THR A 153 -37.46 5.71 -8.68
N PHE A 154 -36.23 5.41 -9.07
CA PHE A 154 -35.42 6.26 -9.95
C PHE A 154 -35.00 5.51 -11.20
N GLY A 155 -34.92 6.23 -12.33
CA GLY A 155 -34.43 5.69 -13.60
C GLY A 155 -32.93 5.33 -13.56
N PRO A 156 -32.38 4.80 -14.66
CA PRO A 156 -30.97 4.33 -14.74
C PRO A 156 -29.88 5.37 -14.41
N GLY A 157 -30.18 6.68 -14.48
CA GLY A 157 -29.25 7.75 -14.07
C GLY A 157 -29.33 8.15 -12.59
N GLY A 158 -30.30 7.62 -11.85
CA GLY A 158 -30.62 8.11 -10.50
C GLY A 158 -31.18 9.55 -10.53
N ASP A 159 -30.93 10.30 -9.47
CA ASP A 159 -31.29 11.73 -9.35
C ASP A 159 -30.07 12.67 -9.36
N GLY A 160 -28.85 12.10 -9.35
CA GLY A 160 -27.58 12.81 -9.24
C GLY A 160 -27.26 13.23 -7.80
N ARG A 161 -28.15 13.96 -7.13
CA ARG A 161 -27.99 14.44 -5.76
C ARG A 161 -27.95 13.31 -4.74
N LEU A 162 -28.69 12.22 -4.95
CA LEU A 162 -28.86 11.09 -4.04
C LEU A 162 -28.02 9.86 -4.42
N ASN A 163 -27.25 9.92 -5.50
CA ASN A 163 -26.35 8.84 -5.91
C ASN A 163 -25.20 8.68 -4.89
N LEU A 164 -24.59 7.50 -4.79
CA LEU A 164 -23.38 7.35 -3.97
C LEU A 164 -22.29 8.29 -4.46
N LEU A 165 -21.51 8.83 -3.53
CA LEU A 165 -20.41 9.72 -3.86
C LEU A 165 -19.24 8.86 -4.40
N PRO A 166 -18.82 9.03 -5.65
CA PRO A 166 -17.73 8.26 -6.21
C PRO A 166 -16.40 8.67 -5.57
N VAL A 167 -15.52 7.69 -5.40
CA VAL A 167 -14.11 7.89 -5.09
C VAL A 167 -13.32 7.63 -6.36
N ARG A 168 -12.38 8.53 -6.68
CA ARG A 168 -11.55 8.34 -7.87
C ARG A 168 -10.77 7.04 -7.73
N SER A 169 -10.82 6.21 -8.76
CA SER A 169 -10.16 4.91 -8.79
C SER A 169 -9.54 4.65 -10.15
N ALA A 170 -8.49 3.84 -10.17
CA ALA A 170 -7.80 3.42 -11.37
C ALA A 170 -7.26 2.00 -11.20
N THR A 171 -7.06 1.29 -12.32
CA THR A 171 -6.60 -0.10 -12.32
C THR A 171 -5.31 -0.20 -13.13
N TRP A 172 -4.34 -0.95 -12.61
CA TRP A 172 -3.13 -1.35 -13.31
C TRP A 172 -2.94 -2.86 -13.17
N ASN A 173 -3.11 -3.61 -14.27
CA ASN A 173 -2.89 -5.07 -14.34
C ASN A 173 -3.51 -5.88 -13.19
N GLY A 174 -4.73 -5.53 -12.78
CA GLY A 174 -5.44 -6.21 -11.70
C GLY A 174 -5.09 -5.71 -10.29
N CYS A 175 -4.31 -4.64 -10.17
CA CYS A 175 -4.16 -3.85 -8.95
C CYS A 175 -5.08 -2.63 -9.03
N HIS A 176 -6.00 -2.49 -8.07
CA HIS A 176 -6.93 -1.37 -8.01
C HIS A 176 -6.47 -0.35 -6.96
N PHE A 177 -6.46 0.91 -7.37
CA PHE A 177 -6.03 2.04 -6.55
C PHE A 177 -7.17 3.04 -6.38
N VAL A 178 -7.13 3.78 -5.28
CA VAL A 178 -8.05 4.88 -4.98
C VAL A 178 -7.30 6.15 -4.64
N ASP A 179 -7.91 7.30 -4.95
CA ASP A 179 -7.44 8.64 -4.60
C ASP A 179 -8.62 9.41 -4.00
N LEU A 180 -8.57 9.66 -2.69
CA LEU A 180 -9.62 10.40 -1.98
C LEU A 180 -9.60 11.90 -2.27
N SER A 181 -8.44 12.45 -2.63
CA SER A 181 -8.32 13.88 -2.92
C SER A 181 -8.96 14.27 -4.25
N GLY A 182 -9.00 13.32 -5.19
CA GLY A 182 -9.35 13.58 -6.59
C GLY A 182 -8.34 14.45 -7.34
N LYS A 183 -7.17 14.71 -6.75
CA LYS A 183 -6.13 15.63 -7.25
C LYS A 183 -4.83 14.93 -7.61
N ALA A 184 -4.66 13.64 -7.30
CA ALA A 184 -3.44 12.93 -7.64
C ALA A 184 -3.16 12.97 -9.17
N PRO A 185 -1.90 12.86 -9.61
CA PRO A 185 -1.61 12.68 -11.04
C PRO A 185 -2.32 11.44 -11.60
N ALA A 186 -2.34 11.26 -12.92
CA ALA A 186 -2.85 10.01 -13.48
C ALA A 186 -2.06 8.82 -12.91
N LEU A 187 -2.72 7.68 -12.68
CA LEU A 187 -2.06 6.51 -12.08
C LEU A 187 -0.85 6.07 -12.92
N SER A 188 -0.93 6.19 -14.24
CA SER A 188 0.18 5.90 -15.16
C SER A 188 1.40 6.79 -14.92
N ASP A 189 1.18 8.07 -14.61
CA ASP A 189 2.25 9.04 -14.37
C ASP A 189 2.89 8.79 -13.00
N TRP A 190 2.06 8.46 -12.00
CA TRP A 190 2.51 8.07 -10.67
C TRP A 190 3.33 6.77 -10.73
N LEU A 191 2.88 5.75 -11.47
CA LEU A 191 3.64 4.49 -11.66
C LEU A 191 4.80 4.60 -12.67
N ALA A 192 4.96 5.72 -13.37
CA ALA A 192 5.94 5.83 -14.46
C ALA A 192 7.38 5.43 -14.05
N PRO A 193 7.90 5.79 -12.85
CA PRO A 193 9.23 5.34 -12.43
C PRO A 193 9.36 3.81 -12.38
N VAL A 194 8.36 3.13 -11.82
CA VAL A 194 8.30 1.66 -11.76
C VAL A 194 8.27 1.09 -13.17
N LEU A 195 7.36 1.58 -14.03
CA LEU A 195 7.17 1.05 -15.38
C LEU A 195 8.40 1.21 -16.26
N ARG A 196 9.13 2.33 -16.13
CA ARG A 196 10.40 2.53 -16.85
C ARG A 196 11.44 1.49 -16.43
N ARG A 197 11.56 1.22 -15.13
CA ARG A 197 12.56 0.31 -14.58
C ARG A 197 12.25 -1.17 -14.86
N THR A 198 10.97 -1.49 -15.06
CA THR A 198 10.45 -2.85 -15.24
C THR A 198 9.97 -3.11 -16.67
N ALA A 199 10.41 -2.32 -17.66
CA ALA A 199 9.93 -2.40 -19.04
C ALA A 199 10.13 -3.76 -19.74
N ALA A 200 11.05 -4.59 -19.25
CA ALA A 200 11.26 -5.95 -19.76
C ALA A 200 10.17 -6.96 -19.31
N TYR A 201 9.34 -6.59 -18.33
CA TYR A 201 8.36 -7.46 -17.69
C TYR A 201 6.95 -7.10 -18.18
N ASP A 202 6.31 -8.01 -18.92
CA ASP A 202 4.94 -7.81 -19.38
C ASP A 202 3.93 -8.10 -18.26
N PHE A 203 3.63 -7.07 -17.47
CA PHE A 203 2.68 -7.18 -16.36
C PHE A 203 1.25 -7.53 -16.79
N SER A 204 0.88 -7.44 -18.08
CA SER A 204 -0.45 -7.90 -18.52
C SER A 204 -0.65 -9.41 -18.35
N LEU A 205 0.45 -10.15 -18.17
CA LEU A 205 0.47 -11.59 -17.97
C LEU A 205 0.29 -12.00 -16.50
N ILE A 206 0.37 -11.08 -15.54
CA ILE A 206 0.27 -11.45 -14.13
C ILE A 206 -1.15 -11.89 -13.78
N ARG A 207 -1.23 -12.88 -12.90
CA ARG A 207 -2.47 -13.48 -12.43
C ARG A 207 -2.41 -13.66 -10.93
N TRP A 208 -3.34 -13.03 -10.23
CA TRP A 208 -3.44 -13.14 -8.78
C TRP A 208 -3.78 -14.57 -8.37
N ILE A 209 -3.05 -15.11 -7.37
CA ILE A 209 -3.25 -16.47 -6.84
C ILE A 209 -3.64 -16.51 -5.37
N GLY A 210 -3.64 -15.37 -4.69
CA GLY A 210 -4.02 -15.30 -3.29
C GLY A 210 -3.33 -14.15 -2.55
N LYS A 211 -3.68 -14.04 -1.26
CA LYS A 211 -2.99 -13.16 -0.34
C LYS A 211 -2.66 -13.83 0.99
N ARG A 212 -1.78 -13.22 1.75
CA ARG A 212 -1.57 -13.43 3.19
C ARG A 212 -1.78 -12.10 3.91
N SER A 213 -2.28 -12.14 5.14
CA SER A 213 -2.58 -10.96 5.93
C SER A 213 -2.01 -11.15 7.32
N TYR A 214 -1.33 -10.13 7.83
CA TYR A 214 -0.64 -10.12 9.11
C TYR A 214 -1.11 -8.92 9.94
N SER A 215 -1.51 -9.15 11.20
CA SER A 215 -1.64 -8.07 12.17
C SER A 215 -0.26 -7.89 12.83
N VAL A 216 0.42 -6.82 12.44
CA VAL A 216 1.77 -6.50 12.89
C VAL A 216 1.66 -5.45 13.99
N ARG A 217 2.13 -5.74 15.20
CA ARG A 217 2.19 -4.76 16.30
C ARG A 217 3.35 -3.79 16.13
N SER A 218 3.32 -3.09 15.01
CA SER A 218 4.28 -2.07 14.62
C SER A 218 3.60 -0.97 13.82
N ASN A 219 4.14 0.24 13.91
CA ASN A 219 3.74 1.36 13.05
C ASN A 219 4.07 1.05 11.58
N TRP A 220 3.18 1.45 10.67
CA TRP A 220 3.30 1.16 9.24
C TRP A 220 4.60 1.68 8.61
N LYS A 221 5.14 2.78 9.13
CA LYS A 221 6.42 3.34 8.67
C LYS A 221 7.58 2.41 8.96
N LEU A 222 7.60 1.74 10.11
CA LEU A 222 8.66 0.81 10.45
C LEU A 222 8.65 -0.42 9.52
N VAL A 223 7.47 -0.87 9.11
CA VAL A 223 7.32 -1.93 8.11
C VAL A 223 7.98 -1.52 6.78
N LEU A 224 7.69 -0.31 6.30
CA LEU A 224 8.28 0.20 5.07
C LEU A 224 9.78 0.52 5.21
N GLU A 225 10.21 1.06 6.36
CA GLU A 225 11.63 1.30 6.64
C GLU A 225 12.42 -0.01 6.60
N ASN A 226 11.89 -1.11 7.17
CA ASN A 226 12.48 -2.45 7.10
C ASN A 226 12.55 -2.96 5.66
N TYR A 227 11.49 -2.76 4.88
CA TYR A 227 11.45 -3.15 3.47
C TYR A 227 12.46 -2.40 2.58
N MET A 228 12.79 -1.15 2.94
CA MET A 228 13.63 -0.26 2.12
C MET A 228 15.13 -0.47 2.29
N GLU A 229 15.57 -1.21 3.32
CA GLU A 229 16.99 -1.37 3.66
C GLU A 229 17.44 -2.83 3.66
N GLY A 230 18.70 -3.04 3.28
CA GLY A 230 19.33 -4.37 3.24
C GLY A 230 20.23 -4.68 4.44
N TYR A 231 20.32 -3.79 5.42
CA TYR A 231 21.22 -3.91 6.57
C TYR A 231 20.78 -5.01 7.54
N HIS A 232 19.47 -5.15 7.82
CA HIS A 232 18.98 -6.23 8.67
C HIS A 232 19.25 -7.62 8.07
N VAL A 233 19.30 -7.73 6.73
CA VAL A 233 19.48 -8.99 6.00
C VAL A 233 20.75 -9.74 6.44
N PHE A 234 21.82 -9.03 6.81
CA PHE A 234 23.05 -9.64 7.35
C PHE A 234 22.79 -10.55 8.56
N ALA A 235 21.82 -10.19 9.40
CA ALA A 235 21.55 -10.87 10.67
C ALA A 235 20.22 -11.64 10.67
N ALA A 236 19.20 -11.11 10.01
CA ALA A 236 17.81 -11.59 10.10
C ALA A 236 17.51 -12.74 9.15
N HIS A 237 18.08 -12.76 7.94
CA HIS A 237 17.67 -13.68 6.87
C HIS A 237 18.83 -14.54 6.36
N PRO A 238 19.38 -15.46 7.18
CA PRO A 238 20.50 -16.30 6.77
C PRO A 238 20.18 -17.16 5.52
N ARG A 239 18.93 -17.62 5.37
CA ARG A 239 18.49 -18.39 4.19
C ARG A 239 18.45 -17.54 2.91
N LEU A 240 18.20 -16.24 3.04
CA LEU A 240 18.18 -15.33 1.91
C LEU A 240 19.59 -15.10 1.35
N LEU A 241 20.63 -15.18 2.19
CA LEU A 241 22.02 -15.00 1.79
C LEU A 241 22.51 -16.10 0.84
N ASP A 242 21.94 -17.30 0.90
CA ASP A 242 22.24 -18.39 -0.05
C ASP A 242 21.78 -18.06 -1.48
N HIS A 243 20.82 -17.15 -1.63
CA HIS A 243 20.21 -16.79 -2.92
C HIS A 243 20.61 -15.41 -3.41
N ALA A 244 20.76 -14.46 -2.50
CA ALA A 244 21.02 -13.06 -2.76
C ALA A 244 22.05 -12.55 -1.74
N PRO A 245 23.33 -12.93 -1.92
CA PRO A 245 24.38 -12.60 -0.97
C PRO A 245 24.57 -11.09 -0.88
N MET A 246 25.05 -10.60 0.27
CA MET A 246 25.27 -9.16 0.48
C MET A 246 26.26 -8.54 -0.51
N SER A 247 27.13 -9.34 -1.15
CA SER A 247 28.09 -8.86 -2.15
C SER A 247 27.46 -8.36 -3.46
N VAL A 248 26.21 -8.74 -3.74
CA VAL A 248 25.46 -8.28 -4.93
C VAL A 248 24.39 -7.24 -4.59
N ARG A 249 24.30 -6.86 -3.32
CA ARG A 249 23.31 -5.91 -2.81
C ARG A 249 23.94 -4.53 -2.62
N TRP A 250 23.08 -3.53 -2.69
CA TRP A 250 23.41 -2.13 -2.47
C TRP A 250 22.24 -1.45 -1.75
N GLN A 251 22.43 -0.19 -1.35
CA GLN A 251 21.43 0.51 -0.54
C GLN A 251 20.10 0.76 -1.28
N GLY A 252 20.09 0.83 -2.62
CA GLY A 252 18.95 1.29 -3.40
C GLY A 252 18.97 2.79 -3.67
N GLU A 253 17.96 3.30 -4.36
CA GLU A 253 17.84 4.71 -4.72
C GLU A 253 16.38 5.18 -4.74
N TRP A 254 16.20 6.50 -4.84
CA TRP A 254 14.89 7.12 -5.06
C TRP A 254 14.75 7.54 -6.52
N MET A 255 13.71 7.05 -7.19
CA MET A 255 13.29 7.47 -8.52
C MET A 255 12.04 8.34 -8.37
N ASP A 256 12.22 9.66 -8.38
CA ASP A 256 11.16 10.63 -8.11
C ASP A 256 10.56 10.45 -6.70
N HIS A 257 9.38 9.83 -6.60
CA HIS A 257 8.65 9.54 -5.35
C HIS A 257 8.60 8.05 -5.00
N VAL A 258 9.32 7.22 -5.76
CA VAL A 258 9.35 5.76 -5.63
C VAL A 258 10.73 5.32 -5.18
N PHE A 259 10.82 4.59 -4.08
CA PHE A 259 12.04 3.88 -3.73
C PHE A 259 12.23 2.68 -4.66
N TYR A 260 13.47 2.38 -5.03
CA TYR A 260 13.84 1.23 -5.85
C TYR A 260 15.15 0.61 -5.38
N ASN A 261 15.21 -0.72 -5.46
CA ASN A 261 16.44 -1.48 -5.27
C ASN A 261 16.37 -2.79 -6.07
N ASP A 262 17.52 -3.40 -6.32
CA ASP A 262 17.63 -4.67 -7.02
C ASP A 262 18.92 -5.43 -6.68
N TYR A 263 18.97 -6.67 -7.14
CA TYR A 263 20.20 -7.44 -7.26
C TYR A 263 20.09 -8.41 -8.44
N VAL A 264 21.24 -8.89 -8.92
CA VAL A 264 21.31 -10.02 -9.85
C VAL A 264 21.93 -11.21 -9.12
N ALA A 265 21.16 -12.30 -8.97
CA ALA A 265 21.63 -13.48 -8.27
C ALA A 265 22.82 -14.13 -9.02
N PRO A 266 23.88 -14.62 -8.34
CA PRO A 266 25.04 -15.23 -8.99
C PRO A 266 24.71 -16.47 -9.84
N GLY A 267 23.60 -17.15 -9.55
CA GLY A 267 23.08 -18.28 -10.31
C GLY A 267 21.56 -18.32 -10.27
N LEU A 268 20.97 -19.22 -11.08
CA LEU A 268 19.55 -19.51 -11.00
C LEU A 268 19.25 -20.22 -9.67
N THR A 269 18.37 -19.63 -8.87
CA THR A 269 18.03 -20.15 -7.55
C THR A 269 16.76 -21.01 -7.63
N PRO A 270 16.79 -22.28 -7.20
CA PRO A 270 15.61 -23.16 -7.23
C PRO A 270 14.42 -22.72 -6.35
N GLY A 271 14.49 -21.58 -5.65
CA GLY A 271 13.64 -21.28 -4.50
C GLY A 271 12.72 -20.07 -4.61
N ARG A 272 12.79 -19.26 -5.69
CA ARG A 272 11.88 -18.11 -5.86
C ARG A 272 10.89 -18.31 -7.01
N GLY A 273 10.33 -19.53 -7.10
CA GLY A 273 9.22 -19.88 -8.02
C GLY A 273 9.38 -21.20 -8.79
N GLY A 274 10.47 -21.94 -8.59
CA GLY A 274 10.60 -23.34 -9.03
C GLY A 274 10.34 -23.53 -10.53
N VAL A 275 9.36 -24.36 -10.88
CA VAL A 275 8.95 -24.68 -12.25
C VAL A 275 7.98 -23.66 -12.88
N LEU A 276 7.65 -22.56 -12.19
CA LEU A 276 6.68 -21.58 -12.68
C LEU A 276 7.16 -20.95 -14.01
N PRO A 277 6.23 -20.61 -14.92
CA PRO A 277 6.56 -19.89 -16.14
C PRO A 277 7.17 -18.52 -15.84
N HIS A 278 8.16 -18.13 -16.63
CA HIS A 278 8.73 -16.79 -16.57
C HIS A 278 7.99 -15.83 -17.51
N TYR A 279 8.17 -14.52 -17.31
CA TYR A 279 7.87 -13.53 -18.35
C TYR A 279 8.64 -13.89 -19.65
N PRO A 280 7.99 -13.78 -20.82
CA PRO A 280 8.63 -14.09 -22.09
C PRO A 280 9.69 -13.03 -22.43
N GLY A 281 10.76 -13.46 -23.11
CA GLY A 281 11.77 -12.54 -23.65
C GLY A 281 12.77 -11.96 -22.65
N LEU A 282 12.72 -12.34 -21.37
CA LEU A 282 13.71 -11.89 -20.37
C LEU A 282 15.13 -12.35 -20.73
N SER A 283 16.09 -11.42 -20.55
CA SER A 283 17.52 -11.70 -20.60
C SER A 283 17.95 -12.65 -19.48
N ASP A 284 19.14 -13.24 -19.59
CA ASP A 284 19.68 -14.11 -18.52
C ASP A 284 19.91 -13.37 -17.20
N ASP A 285 20.19 -12.06 -17.27
CA ASP A 285 20.30 -11.21 -16.08
C ASP A 285 18.93 -10.96 -15.46
N ASP A 286 17.92 -10.62 -16.26
CA ASP A 286 16.56 -10.35 -15.76
C ASP A 286 15.88 -11.61 -15.22
N ARG A 287 16.24 -12.79 -15.72
CA ARG A 287 15.83 -14.09 -15.16
C ARG A 287 16.38 -14.34 -13.76
N ARG A 288 17.49 -13.69 -13.39
CA ARG A 288 18.16 -13.81 -12.08
C ARG A 288 17.96 -12.56 -11.22
N ARG A 289 17.27 -11.54 -11.74
CA ARG A 289 17.08 -10.27 -11.06
C ARG A 289 15.92 -10.36 -10.08
N GLY A 290 16.17 -9.94 -8.85
CA GLY A 290 15.12 -9.54 -7.92
C GLY A 290 15.10 -8.02 -7.89
N MET A 291 13.95 -7.42 -8.19
CA MET A 291 13.74 -5.97 -8.07
C MET A 291 12.66 -5.71 -7.05
N TRP A 292 12.77 -4.63 -6.31
CA TRP A 292 11.69 -4.19 -5.44
C TRP A 292 11.59 -2.68 -5.42
N PHE A 293 10.37 -2.21 -5.15
CA PHE A 293 10.06 -0.79 -5.11
C PHE A 293 9.01 -0.50 -4.06
N ALA A 294 9.01 0.72 -3.54
CA ALA A 294 7.96 1.24 -2.68
C ALA A 294 7.45 2.57 -3.24
N ALA A 295 6.23 2.55 -3.76
CA ALA A 295 5.50 3.74 -4.18
C ALA A 295 4.64 4.22 -3.01
N PHE A 296 4.99 5.41 -2.52
CA PHE A 296 4.40 6.01 -1.33
C PHE A 296 2.89 6.29 -1.50
N PRO A 297 2.01 5.89 -0.55
CA PRO A 297 2.36 5.49 0.81
C PRO A 297 2.24 4.00 1.13
N ASN A 298 1.54 3.18 0.35
CA ASN A 298 1.23 1.80 0.75
C ASN A 298 1.38 0.75 -0.35
N PHE A 299 2.04 1.08 -1.46
CA PHE A 299 2.22 0.14 -2.56
C PHE A 299 3.69 -0.21 -2.73
N SER A 300 4.09 -1.29 -2.08
CA SER A 300 5.41 -1.89 -2.27
C SER A 300 5.26 -3.15 -3.12
N ALA A 301 6.21 -3.44 -4.00
CA ALA A 301 6.18 -4.70 -4.72
C ALA A 301 7.55 -5.20 -5.14
N GLU A 302 7.67 -6.51 -5.22
CA GLU A 302 8.82 -7.22 -5.72
C GLU A 302 8.50 -7.91 -7.05
N VAL A 303 9.44 -7.81 -7.98
CA VAL A 303 9.37 -8.35 -9.33
C VAL A 303 10.49 -9.37 -9.48
N TYR A 304 10.08 -10.59 -9.84
CA TYR A 304 10.96 -11.68 -10.20
C TYR A 304 10.60 -12.17 -11.60
N ALA A 305 11.37 -13.13 -12.12
CA ALA A 305 11.16 -13.65 -13.46
C ALA A 305 9.82 -14.38 -13.64
N ASP A 306 9.25 -14.94 -12.58
CA ASP A 306 8.08 -15.84 -12.59
C ASP A 306 6.93 -15.39 -11.67
N GLN A 307 7.14 -14.32 -10.91
CA GLN A 307 6.17 -13.82 -9.94
C GLN A 307 6.26 -12.31 -9.78
N PHE A 308 5.17 -11.77 -9.26
CA PHE A 308 5.04 -10.41 -8.79
C PHE A 308 4.34 -10.44 -7.44
N VAL A 309 4.94 -9.83 -6.42
CA VAL A 309 4.42 -9.84 -5.05
C VAL A 309 4.24 -8.41 -4.58
N VAL A 310 3.06 -8.07 -4.10
CA VAL A 310 2.76 -6.73 -3.59
C VAL A 310 2.65 -6.79 -2.08
N LEU A 311 3.42 -5.97 -1.36
CA LEU A 311 3.29 -5.71 0.06
C LEU A 311 2.50 -4.42 0.27
N VAL A 312 1.43 -4.50 1.06
CA VAL A 312 0.53 -3.38 1.35
C VAL A 312 0.48 -3.15 2.85
N THR A 313 0.75 -1.93 3.29
CA THR A 313 0.62 -1.53 4.69
C THR A 313 -0.66 -0.71 4.91
N CYS A 314 -1.55 -1.19 5.77
CA CYS A 314 -2.78 -0.52 6.15
C CYS A 314 -2.70 -0.14 7.65
N PRO A 315 -2.46 1.14 8.00
CA PRO A 315 -2.39 1.55 9.39
C PRO A 315 -3.73 1.34 10.10
N VAL A 316 -3.71 0.64 11.24
CA VAL A 316 -4.91 0.36 12.07
C VAL A 316 -4.89 1.20 13.35
N ALA A 317 -3.72 1.30 13.98
CA ALA A 317 -3.45 2.11 15.16
C ALA A 317 -2.01 2.66 15.09
N PRO A 318 -1.61 3.57 16.01
CA PRO A 318 -0.26 4.15 15.95
C PRO A 318 0.85 3.11 16.02
N ASP A 319 0.59 1.97 16.65
CA ASP A 319 1.50 0.84 16.80
C ASP A 319 0.92 -0.48 16.27
N GLU A 320 -0.06 -0.41 15.36
CA GLU A 320 -0.64 -1.59 14.70
C GLU A 320 -0.87 -1.35 13.21
N THR A 321 -0.40 -2.29 12.39
CA THR A 321 -0.55 -2.29 10.94
C THR A 321 -1.15 -3.60 10.49
N LEU A 322 -2.17 -3.55 9.65
CA LEU A 322 -2.56 -4.69 8.83
C LEU A 322 -1.66 -4.70 7.60
N GLU A 323 -0.79 -5.69 7.52
CA GLU A 323 0.05 -5.92 6.35
C GLU A 323 -0.58 -7.00 5.47
N GLU A 324 -0.61 -6.78 4.15
CA GLU A 324 -1.08 -7.77 3.19
C GLU A 324 -0.03 -8.04 2.11
N LEU A 325 0.29 -9.33 1.90
CA LEU A 325 1.08 -9.79 0.76
C LEU A 325 0.14 -10.36 -0.31
N HIS A 326 0.09 -9.75 -1.49
CA HIS A 326 -0.65 -10.26 -2.64
C HIS A 326 0.30 -10.93 -3.62
N PHE A 327 -0.04 -12.15 -4.02
CA PHE A 327 0.81 -12.99 -4.87
C PHE A 327 0.24 -13.07 -6.27
N PHE A 328 1.09 -12.84 -7.27
CA PHE A 328 0.77 -12.97 -8.67
C PHE A 328 1.81 -13.85 -9.38
N VAL A 329 1.34 -14.69 -10.30
CA VAL A 329 2.17 -15.55 -11.15
C VAL A 329 2.01 -15.18 -12.62
N VAL A 330 2.96 -15.58 -13.46
CA VAL A 330 2.93 -15.26 -14.89
C VAL A 330 2.13 -16.30 -15.68
N GLY A 331 1.02 -15.86 -16.28
CA GLY A 331 0.21 -16.63 -17.21
C GLY A 331 -0.93 -17.44 -16.56
N ASP A 332 -1.95 -17.72 -17.37
CA ASP A 332 -3.16 -18.43 -16.93
C ASP A 332 -2.88 -19.88 -16.51
N GLU A 333 -1.99 -20.59 -17.21
CA GLU A 333 -1.61 -21.96 -16.83
C GLU A 333 -0.95 -21.99 -15.45
N ALA A 334 -0.11 -20.99 -15.11
CA ALA A 334 0.51 -20.88 -13.80
C ALA A 334 -0.53 -20.67 -12.69
N ARG A 335 -1.62 -19.92 -12.96
CA ARG A 335 -2.72 -19.70 -12.01
C ARG A 335 -3.60 -20.93 -11.85
N ASP A 336 -4.08 -21.49 -12.96
CA ASP A 336 -5.19 -22.45 -12.97
C ASP A 336 -4.74 -23.90 -13.14
N GLY A 337 -3.56 -24.13 -13.71
CA GLY A 337 -3.07 -25.47 -14.03
C GLY A 337 -2.68 -26.27 -12.78
N ASP A 338 -3.13 -27.51 -12.74
CA ASP A 338 -2.79 -28.48 -11.68
C ASP A 338 -1.28 -28.75 -11.60
N ARG A 339 -0.59 -28.68 -12.75
CA ARG A 339 0.87 -28.82 -12.86
C ARG A 339 1.63 -27.90 -11.91
N PHE A 340 1.12 -26.69 -11.68
CA PHE A 340 1.78 -25.67 -10.88
C PHE A 340 1.18 -25.52 -9.47
N ALA A 341 0.20 -26.35 -9.09
CA ALA A 341 -0.47 -26.24 -7.80
C ALA A 341 0.49 -26.35 -6.61
N THR A 342 1.48 -27.25 -6.68
CA THR A 342 2.52 -27.37 -5.66
C THR A 342 3.43 -26.15 -5.64
N ALA A 343 3.91 -25.71 -6.80
CA ALA A 343 4.80 -24.55 -6.91
C ALA A 343 4.16 -23.27 -6.37
N ARG A 344 2.86 -23.03 -6.64
CA ARG A 344 2.11 -21.90 -6.07
C ARG A 344 2.08 -21.93 -4.54
N LYS A 345 1.88 -23.11 -3.94
CA LYS A 345 1.85 -23.28 -2.48
C LYS A 345 3.23 -23.03 -1.87
N GLU A 346 4.27 -23.65 -2.44
CA GLU A 346 5.65 -23.48 -2.00
C GLU A 346 6.09 -22.01 -2.08
N LEU A 347 5.71 -21.32 -3.16
CA LEU A 347 5.94 -19.89 -3.31
C LEU A 347 5.35 -19.09 -2.15
N MET A 348 4.05 -19.25 -1.90
CA MET A 348 3.37 -18.52 -0.82
C MET A 348 3.93 -18.86 0.56
N THR A 349 4.31 -20.12 0.81
CA THR A 349 4.91 -20.54 2.08
C THR A 349 6.31 -19.94 2.27
N MET A 350 7.14 -19.90 1.23
CA MET A 350 8.47 -19.29 1.31
C MET A 350 8.39 -17.81 1.69
N TRP A 351 7.46 -17.07 1.08
CA TRP A 351 7.21 -15.68 1.42
C TRP A 351 6.64 -15.50 2.82
N ASP A 352 5.73 -16.38 3.24
CA ASP A 352 5.14 -16.36 4.57
C ASP A 352 6.22 -16.55 5.66
N ASP A 353 7.10 -17.54 5.47
CA ASP A 353 8.22 -17.79 6.38
C ASP A 353 9.16 -16.58 6.47
N LEU A 354 9.56 -16.00 5.33
CA LEU A 354 10.44 -14.83 5.28
C LEU A 354 9.80 -13.62 5.99
N ASN A 355 8.53 -13.35 5.69
CA ASN A 355 7.83 -12.20 6.24
C ASN A 355 7.61 -12.33 7.76
N LEU A 356 7.41 -13.55 8.28
CA LEU A 356 7.29 -13.78 9.73
C LEU A 356 8.60 -13.52 10.48
N GLU A 357 9.77 -13.67 9.84
CA GLU A 357 11.06 -13.28 10.41
C GLU A 357 11.11 -11.74 10.63
N ASP A 358 10.64 -10.97 9.65
CA ASP A 358 10.53 -9.51 9.73
C ASP A 358 9.53 -9.05 10.78
N VAL A 359 8.32 -9.62 10.77
CA VAL A 359 7.26 -9.26 11.73
C VAL A 359 7.76 -9.39 13.17
N ALA A 360 8.49 -10.46 13.49
CA ALA A 360 9.04 -10.66 14.82
C ALA A 360 10.05 -9.57 15.24
N LEU A 361 10.84 -9.04 14.30
CA LEU A 361 11.77 -7.93 14.55
C LEU A 361 11.05 -6.60 14.66
N LEU A 362 10.07 -6.35 13.79
CA LEU A 362 9.25 -5.14 13.77
C LEU A 362 8.50 -4.93 15.09
N GLU A 363 7.88 -5.97 15.65
CA GLU A 363 7.19 -5.86 16.94
C GLU A 363 8.15 -5.55 18.11
N ARG A 364 9.39 -6.07 18.05
CA ARG A 364 10.43 -5.74 19.03
C ARG A 364 10.91 -4.31 18.86
N LEU A 365 11.09 -3.86 17.62
CA LEU A 365 11.47 -2.50 17.26
C LEU A 365 10.42 -1.51 17.79
N GLN A 366 9.14 -1.71 17.48
CA GLN A 366 8.04 -0.87 17.98
C GLN A 366 8.05 -0.77 19.50
N ARG A 367 8.16 -1.90 20.22
CA ARG A 367 8.25 -1.90 21.68
C ARG A 367 9.44 -1.08 22.20
N GLY A 368 10.57 -1.12 21.51
CA GLY A 368 11.74 -0.29 21.81
C GLY A 368 11.47 1.20 21.58
N ARG A 369 10.80 1.55 20.47
CA ARG A 369 10.41 2.93 20.11
C ARG A 369 9.39 3.56 21.06
N GLN A 370 8.71 2.77 21.90
CA GLN A 370 7.88 3.31 22.99
C GLN A 370 8.72 3.88 24.16
N SER A 371 10.01 3.55 24.24
CA SER A 371 10.87 4.01 25.33
C SER A 371 11.27 5.48 25.16
N LYS A 372 11.04 6.30 26.18
CA LYS A 372 11.54 7.68 26.25
C LYS A 372 13.07 7.79 26.25
N ALA A 373 13.78 6.68 26.51
CA ALA A 373 15.23 6.65 26.50
C ALA A 373 15.82 6.60 25.08
N PHE A 374 15.02 6.19 24.08
CA PHE A 374 15.44 6.22 22.70
C PHE A 374 15.06 7.58 22.10
N VAL A 375 16.03 8.35 21.61
CA VAL A 375 15.80 9.76 21.21
C VAL A 375 15.94 10.01 19.72
N GLY A 376 16.27 8.99 18.93
CA GLY A 376 16.43 9.09 17.48
C GLY A 376 17.31 7.95 16.94
N SER A 377 17.28 7.75 15.63
CA SER A 377 17.98 6.64 14.98
C SER A 377 19.41 7.05 14.61
N ASN A 378 20.38 6.15 14.77
CA ASN A 378 21.70 6.28 14.15
C ASN A 378 21.73 5.35 12.94
N MET A 379 21.39 5.90 11.78
CA MET A 379 21.24 5.13 10.54
C MET A 379 22.60 4.97 9.85
N SER A 380 22.81 3.81 9.24
CA SER A 380 23.98 3.47 8.45
C SER A 380 24.00 4.24 7.13
N PRO A 381 25.00 5.12 6.89
CA PRO A 381 25.12 5.82 5.61
C PRO A 381 25.32 4.89 4.40
N ALA A 382 25.74 3.65 4.65
CA ALA A 382 26.01 2.66 3.61
C ALA A 382 24.78 1.84 3.20
N TRP A 383 23.73 1.79 4.03
CA TRP A 383 22.62 0.86 3.85
C TRP A 383 21.23 1.47 4.07
N GLU A 384 21.12 2.52 4.88
CA GLU A 384 19.84 3.08 5.34
C GLU A 384 19.57 4.48 4.76
N GLY A 385 20.32 4.88 3.73
CA GLY A 385 20.09 6.12 2.98
C GLY A 385 18.64 6.28 2.51
N PRO A 386 18.01 5.24 1.93
CA PRO A 386 16.61 5.30 1.53
C PRO A 386 15.63 5.46 2.69
N SER A 387 15.80 4.74 3.80
CA SER A 387 14.95 4.85 4.99
C SER A 387 15.07 6.24 5.65
N HIS A 388 16.26 6.85 5.60
CA HIS A 388 16.45 8.25 6.00
C HIS A 388 15.66 9.22 5.10
N ARG A 389 15.73 9.05 3.77
CA ARG A 389 14.95 9.87 2.84
C ARG A 389 13.44 9.65 2.99
N PHE A 390 12.99 8.43 3.28
CA PHE A 390 11.59 8.13 3.60
C PHE A 390 11.09 8.91 4.81
N SER A 391 11.90 8.99 5.88
CA SER A 391 11.57 9.81 7.06
C SER A 391 11.30 11.28 6.70
N GLN A 392 12.09 11.84 5.79
CA GLN A 392 11.90 13.21 5.27
C GLN A 392 10.65 13.31 4.41
N GLN A 393 10.40 12.33 3.53
CA GLN A 393 9.22 12.27 2.68
C GLN A 393 7.93 12.26 3.50
N VAL A 394 7.89 11.59 4.66
CA VAL A 394 6.73 11.60 5.57
C VAL A 394 6.41 13.02 6.05
N ILE A 395 7.41 13.78 6.53
CA ILE A 395 7.19 15.17 6.98
C ILE A 395 6.78 16.05 5.79
N GLU A 396 7.47 15.93 4.66
CA GLU A 396 7.14 16.68 3.44
C GLU A 396 5.69 16.41 2.98
N ALA A 397 5.25 15.16 3.00
CA ALA A 397 3.90 14.78 2.58
C ALA A 397 2.82 15.28 3.53
N ILE A 398 3.08 15.31 4.85
CA ILE A 398 2.15 15.89 5.82
C ILE A 398 2.05 17.40 5.65
N CYS A 399 3.18 18.06 5.44
CA CYS A 399 3.30 19.52 5.44
C CYS A 399 2.99 20.18 4.09
N ARG A 400 2.89 19.46 2.98
CA ARG A 400 2.60 20.05 1.66
C ARG A 400 1.12 20.44 1.52
N GLU A 401 0.85 21.57 0.86
CA GLU A 401 -0.50 22.10 0.60
C GLU A 401 -1.44 21.14 -0.16
#